data_AF-A0A645EPL9-F1
#
_entry.id   AF-A0A645EPL9-F1
#
_cell.length_a   1.000
_cell.length_b   1.000
_cell.length_c   1.000
_cell.angle_alpha   90.00
_cell.angle_beta   90.00
_cell.angle_gamma   90.00
#
_symmetry.space_group_name_H-M   'P 1'
#
loop_
_entity.id
_entity.type
_entity.pdbx_description
1 polymer ?
#
loop_
_entity_poly.entity_id
_entity_poly.type
_entity_poly.pdbx_seq_one_letter_code
_entity_poly.pdbx_strand_id
1 'polypeptide(L)'
;MGEVINHNTNSVDITEQYYDTTTRVENLKVQENRLRELVGMAKNVEEILKIENELNRVRSDIDLMSTDIKRWDKQVSLSSLYVSLKEIKAGKLETLNIPTIWTKAYKGFYGAINNILRGAEGLFIYAVTALPYIFILAIISLISYLILLKVRPKKIK
;
A
#
# COMPACT_ATOMS: atom_id res chain seq x y z
N MET A 1 -22.80 5.94 4.04
CA MET A 1 -22.93 5.20 2.76
C MET A 1 -21.57 5.29 2.09
N GLY A 2 -20.85 4.16 1.95
CA GLY A 2 -19.47 4.16 1.44
C GLY A 2 -19.46 4.15 -0.09
N GLU A 3 -18.74 5.10 -0.69
CA GLU A 3 -18.59 5.21 -2.15
C GLU A 3 -17.35 4.40 -2.59
N VAL A 4 -17.53 3.55 -3.61
CA VAL A 4 -16.46 2.68 -4.13
C VAL A 4 -15.50 3.52 -4.96
N ILE A 5 -14.29 3.78 -4.45
CA ILE A 5 -13.31 4.69 -5.07
C ILE A 5 -12.60 4.06 -6.28
N ASN A 6 -12.51 2.73 -6.34
CA ASN A 6 -11.91 2.04 -7.48
C ASN A 6 -12.32 0.57 -7.51
N HIS A 7 -12.98 0.15 -8.58
CA HIS A 7 -13.35 -1.25 -8.85
C HIS A 7 -12.62 -1.68 -10.12
N ASN A 8 -11.38 -2.17 -9.95
CA ASN A 8 -10.66 -2.79 -11.06
C ASN A 8 -11.01 -4.27 -11.10
N THR A 9 -12.14 -4.59 -11.73
CA THR A 9 -12.60 -5.96 -11.90
C THR A 9 -12.25 -6.41 -13.31
N ASN A 10 -11.14 -7.15 -13.42
CA ASN A 10 -10.89 -8.01 -14.56
C ASN A 10 -11.73 -9.29 -14.38
N SER A 11 -13.07 -9.16 -14.39
CA SER A 11 -13.95 -10.31 -14.59
C SER A 11 -14.18 -10.45 -16.08
N VAL A 12 -13.76 -11.58 -16.63
CA VAL A 12 -14.23 -12.02 -17.95
C VAL A 12 -15.58 -12.66 -17.70
N ASP A 13 -16.67 -12.00 -18.12
CA ASP A 13 -17.99 -12.61 -18.10
C ASP A 13 -18.05 -13.68 -19.20
N ILE A 14 -18.24 -14.93 -18.77
CA ILE A 14 -18.37 -16.09 -19.66
C ILE A 14 -19.77 -16.71 -19.56
N THR A 15 -20.75 -16.02 -18.96
CA THR A 15 -22.09 -16.56 -18.69
C THR A 15 -22.79 -16.99 -19.97
N GLU A 16 -22.76 -16.14 -21.01
CA GLU A 16 -23.33 -16.44 -22.33
C GLU A 16 -22.63 -17.64 -22.97
N GLN A 17 -21.28 -17.61 -23.02
CA GLN A 17 -20.47 -18.69 -23.59
C GLN A 17 -20.71 -20.03 -22.88
N TYR A 18 -20.87 -20.02 -21.55
CA TYR A 18 -21.16 -21.19 -20.74
C TYR A 18 -22.51 -21.80 -21.10
N TYR A 19 -23.54 -20.96 -21.20
CA TYR A 19 -24.90 -21.39 -21.53
C TYR A 19 -24.98 -21.94 -22.97
N ASP A 20 -24.36 -21.25 -23.92
CA ASP A 20 -24.28 -21.68 -25.32
C ASP A 20 -23.57 -23.02 -25.47
N THR A 21 -22.43 -23.20 -24.80
CA THR A 21 -21.66 -24.45 -24.85
C THR A 21 -22.46 -25.60 -24.22
N THR A 22 -23.16 -25.35 -23.11
CA THR A 22 -24.02 -26.34 -22.46
C THR A 22 -25.17 -26.78 -23.37
N THR A 23 -25.88 -25.80 -23.96
CA THR A 23 -26.97 -26.05 -24.91
C THR A 23 -26.46 -26.85 -26.13
N ARG A 24 -25.26 -26.54 -26.60
CA ARG A 24 -24.65 -27.25 -27.73
C ARG A 24 -24.32 -28.70 -27.38
N VAL A 25 -23.79 -28.96 -26.18
CA VAL A 25 -23.55 -30.32 -25.68
C VAL A 25 -24.86 -31.11 -25.58
N GLU A 26 -25.94 -30.52 -25.09
CA GLU A 26 -27.25 -31.18 -25.03
C GLU A 26 -27.76 -31.56 -26.42
N ASN A 27 -27.67 -30.65 -27.39
CA ASN A 27 -28.04 -30.93 -28.78
C ASN A 27 -27.19 -32.05 -29.39
N LEU A 28 -25.87 -32.05 -29.14
CA LEU A 28 -24.98 -33.11 -29.60
C LEU A 28 -25.32 -34.47 -28.97
N LYS A 29 -25.74 -34.52 -27.70
CA LYS A 29 -26.21 -35.77 -27.06
C LYS A 29 -27.49 -36.31 -27.70
N VAL A 30 -28.42 -35.42 -28.06
CA VAL A 30 -29.61 -35.82 -28.84
C VAL A 30 -29.20 -36.37 -30.21
N GLN A 31 -28.23 -35.74 -30.87
CA GLN A 31 -27.67 -36.24 -32.12
C GLN A 31 -26.98 -37.60 -31.95
N GLU A 32 -26.21 -37.79 -30.87
CA GLU A 32 -25.56 -39.06 -30.54
C GLU A 32 -26.60 -40.17 -30.40
N ASN A 33 -27.69 -39.93 -29.67
CA ASN A 33 -28.78 -40.89 -29.49
C ASN A 33 -29.43 -41.25 -30.83
N ARG A 34 -29.69 -40.26 -31.68
CA ARG A 34 -30.24 -40.49 -33.02
C ARG A 34 -29.29 -41.28 -33.91
N LEU A 35 -27.99 -41.01 -33.85
CA LEU A 35 -26.98 -41.78 -34.58
C LEU A 35 -26.96 -43.24 -34.10
N ARG A 36 -27.07 -43.50 -32.79
CA ARG A 36 -27.17 -44.86 -32.24
C ARG A 36 -28.42 -45.60 -32.72
N GLU A 37 -29.56 -44.91 -32.80
CA GLU A 37 -30.78 -45.50 -33.39
C GLU A 37 -30.57 -45.87 -34.86
N LEU A 38 -29.90 -45.01 -35.64
CA LEU A 38 -29.57 -45.28 -37.03
C LEU A 38 -28.63 -46.48 -37.20
N VAL A 39 -27.68 -46.70 -36.29
CA VAL A 39 -26.85 -47.93 -36.27
C VAL A 39 -27.74 -49.17 -36.13
N GLY A 40 -28.76 -49.11 -35.26
CA GLY A 40 -29.70 -50.22 -35.07
C GLY A 40 -30.60 -50.52 -36.29
N MET A 41 -30.76 -49.56 -37.20
CA MET A 41 -31.58 -49.69 -38.42
C MET A 41 -30.74 -49.98 -39.69
N ALA A 42 -29.42 -49.82 -39.62
CA ALA A 42 -28.52 -49.98 -40.76
C ALA A 42 -28.48 -51.44 -41.24
N LYS A 43 -28.47 -51.64 -42.56
CA LYS A 43 -28.59 -52.98 -43.18
C LYS A 43 -27.27 -53.54 -43.69
N ASN A 44 -26.26 -52.70 -43.89
CA ASN A 44 -24.96 -53.11 -44.42
C ASN A 44 -23.81 -52.57 -43.56
N VAL A 45 -22.67 -53.23 -43.66
CA VAL A 45 -21.47 -52.91 -42.85
C VAL A 45 -20.91 -51.54 -43.21
N GLU A 46 -21.01 -51.12 -44.48
CA GLU A 46 -20.51 -49.81 -44.92
C GLU A 46 -21.28 -48.64 -44.28
N GLU A 47 -22.61 -48.74 -44.19
CA GLU A 47 -23.46 -47.79 -43.47
C GLU A 47 -23.12 -47.75 -41.99
N ILE A 48 -22.95 -48.91 -41.35
CA ILE A 48 -22.57 -49.00 -39.93
C ILE A 48 -21.23 -48.28 -39.71
N LEU A 49 -20.21 -48.54 -40.53
CA LEU A 49 -18.90 -47.90 -40.41
C LEU A 49 -18.99 -46.38 -40.61
N LYS A 50 -19.81 -45.91 -41.56
CA LYS A 50 -20.04 -44.47 -41.76
C LYS A 50 -20.70 -43.83 -40.54
N ILE A 51 -21.73 -44.46 -39.97
CA ILE A 51 -22.42 -43.93 -38.79
C ILE A 51 -21.50 -43.96 -37.56
N GLU A 52 -20.70 -45.01 -37.36
CA GLU A 52 -19.73 -45.09 -36.26
C GLU A 52 -18.64 -44.02 -36.36
N ASN A 53 -18.16 -43.70 -37.57
CA ASN A 53 -17.23 -42.59 -37.77
C ASN A 53 -17.85 -41.25 -37.36
N GLU A 54 -19.10 -41.00 -37.75
CA GLU A 54 -19.84 -39.81 -37.35
C GLU A 54 -20.11 -39.78 -35.84
N LEU A 55 -20.45 -40.92 -35.25
CA LEU A 55 -20.67 -41.08 -33.82
C LEU A 55 -19.40 -40.77 -33.01
N ASN A 56 -18.24 -41.23 -33.47
CA ASN A 56 -16.94 -40.92 -32.87
C ASN A 56 -16.61 -39.43 -32.93
N ARG A 57 -16.93 -38.76 -34.06
CA ARG A 57 -16.76 -37.31 -34.17
C ARG A 57 -17.65 -36.57 -33.16
N VAL A 58 -18.95 -36.92 -33.12
CA VAL A 58 -19.91 -36.28 -32.19
C VAL A 58 -19.51 -36.50 -30.74
N ARG A 59 -19.08 -37.70 -30.36
CA ARG A 59 -18.57 -37.97 -29.00
C ARG A 59 -17.34 -37.15 -28.67
N SER A 60 -16.40 -37.04 -29.60
CA SER A 60 -15.20 -36.22 -29.39
C SER A 60 -15.56 -34.75 -29.15
N ASP A 61 -16.52 -34.21 -29.92
CA ASP A 61 -17.01 -32.85 -29.73
C ASP A 61 -17.69 -32.65 -28.36
N ILE A 62 -18.53 -33.62 -27.95
CA ILE A 62 -19.17 -33.63 -26.62
C ILE A 62 -18.12 -33.62 -25.51
N ASP A 63 -17.09 -34.48 -25.62
CA ASP A 63 -16.06 -34.63 -24.59
C ASP A 63 -15.20 -33.37 -24.44
N LEU A 64 -14.81 -32.76 -25.56
CA LEU A 64 -14.06 -31.50 -25.57
C LEU A 64 -14.87 -30.39 -24.88
N MET A 65 -16.12 -30.19 -25.30
CA MET A 65 -16.98 -29.14 -24.73
C MET A 65 -17.33 -29.42 -23.26
N SER A 66 -17.58 -30.67 -22.89
CA SER A 66 -17.84 -31.07 -21.51
C SER A 66 -16.61 -30.84 -20.61
N THR A 67 -15.40 -30.98 -21.17
CA THR A 67 -14.16 -30.68 -20.47
C THR A 67 -14.02 -29.17 -20.21
N ASP A 68 -14.38 -28.34 -21.20
CA ASP A 68 -14.39 -26.89 -21.04
C ASP A 68 -15.37 -26.42 -19.96
N ILE A 69 -16.59 -26.96 -19.95
CA ILE A 69 -17.60 -26.67 -18.90
C ILE A 69 -17.03 -27.01 -17.51
N LYS A 70 -16.47 -28.21 -17.33
CA LYS A 70 -15.86 -28.63 -16.06
C LYS A 70 -14.70 -27.73 -15.63
N ARG A 71 -13.92 -27.21 -16.59
CA ARG A 71 -12.82 -26.27 -16.31
C ARG A 71 -13.37 -24.94 -15.81
N TRP A 72 -14.42 -24.41 -16.42
CA TRP A 72 -15.09 -23.19 -15.96
C TRP A 72 -15.71 -23.37 -14.57
N ASP A 73 -16.41 -24.49 -14.32
CA ASP A 73 -16.96 -24.81 -13.00
C ASP A 73 -15.87 -24.81 -11.91
N LYS A 74 -14.71 -25.40 -12.22
CA LYS A 74 -13.56 -25.41 -11.30
C LYS A 74 -12.98 -24.01 -11.09
N GLN A 75 -12.90 -23.18 -12.13
CA GLN A 75 -12.42 -21.80 -12.00
C GLN A 75 -13.37 -20.96 -11.14
N VAL A 76 -14.67 -21.08 -11.34
CA VAL A 76 -15.69 -20.41 -10.50
C VAL A 76 -15.59 -20.89 -9.05
N SER A 77 -15.47 -22.19 -8.82
CA SER A 77 -15.32 -22.75 -7.46
C SER A 77 -14.04 -22.29 -6.75
N LEU A 78 -12.96 -21.98 -7.48
CA LEU A 78 -11.69 -21.52 -6.92
C LEU A 78 -11.59 -19.98 -6.85
N SER A 79 -12.57 -19.27 -7.38
CA SER A 79 -12.59 -17.81 -7.41
C SER A 79 -12.77 -17.26 -5.99
N SER A 80 -11.68 -16.73 -5.42
CA SER A 80 -11.71 -16.07 -4.11
C SER A 80 -12.07 -14.60 -4.29
N LEU A 81 -13.21 -14.17 -3.74
CA LEU A 81 -13.67 -12.79 -3.79
C LEU A 81 -12.89 -11.94 -2.77
N TYR A 82 -11.85 -11.22 -3.21
CA TYR A 82 -11.13 -10.25 -2.37
C TYR A 82 -11.83 -8.89 -2.40
N VAL A 83 -12.72 -8.64 -1.44
CA VAL A 83 -13.38 -7.34 -1.27
C VAL A 83 -12.55 -6.46 -0.34
N SER A 84 -11.86 -5.46 -0.89
CA SER A 84 -11.19 -4.41 -0.12
C SER A 84 -12.12 -3.19 0.02
N LEU A 85 -12.89 -3.15 1.11
CA LEU A 85 -13.74 -2.01 1.45
C LEU A 85 -12.92 -0.94 2.16
N LYS A 86 -12.63 0.16 1.47
CA LYS A 86 -12.06 1.36 2.09
C LYS A 86 -13.20 2.28 2.50
N GLU A 87 -13.53 2.29 3.79
CA GLU A 87 -14.48 3.24 4.37
C GLU A 87 -13.97 4.67 4.15
N ILE A 88 -14.64 5.43 3.29
CA ILE A 88 -14.42 6.88 3.21
C ILE A 88 -15.12 7.48 4.43
N LYS A 89 -14.33 7.79 5.46
CA LYS A 89 -14.80 8.63 6.56
C LYS A 89 -15.32 9.93 5.97
N ALA A 90 -16.63 10.16 6.13
CA ALA A 90 -17.23 11.45 5.88
C ALA A 90 -16.58 12.46 6.82
N GLY A 91 -15.90 13.44 6.24
CA GLY A 91 -15.37 14.60 6.96
C GLY A 91 -14.01 14.35 7.60
N LYS A 92 -13.10 15.28 7.31
CA LYS A 92 -11.80 15.49 7.96
C LYS A 92 -11.82 15.06 9.43
N LEU A 93 -11.12 13.98 9.73
CA LEU A 93 -10.35 13.95 10.95
C LEU A 93 -8.92 14.15 10.48
N GLU A 94 -8.41 15.37 10.65
CA GLU A 94 -6.99 15.58 10.86
C GLU A 94 -6.48 14.40 11.67
N THR A 95 -5.34 13.87 11.28
CA THR A 95 -4.67 12.82 12.03
C THR A 95 -4.67 13.23 13.50
N LEU A 96 -5.56 12.61 14.28
CA LEU A 96 -5.44 12.54 15.73
C LEU A 96 -4.25 11.61 15.95
N ASN A 97 -3.08 12.13 15.59
CA ASN A 97 -1.81 11.75 16.13
C ASN A 97 -1.88 12.22 17.57
N ILE A 98 -2.66 11.50 18.40
CA ILE A 98 -2.69 11.69 19.83
C ILE A 98 -1.25 11.42 20.23
N PRO A 99 -0.44 12.46 20.50
CA PRO A 99 0.97 12.22 20.66
C PRO A 99 1.09 11.48 21.97
N THR A 100 1.49 10.20 21.91
CA THR A 100 1.81 9.39 23.08
C THR A 100 2.68 10.20 24.03
N ILE A 101 2.54 10.03 25.34
CA ILE A 101 3.33 10.74 26.36
C ILE A 101 4.84 10.75 26.00
N TRP A 102 5.32 9.64 25.43
CA TRP A 102 6.68 9.47 24.88
C TRP A 102 7.05 10.40 23.72
N THR A 103 6.16 10.68 22.77
CA THR A 103 6.45 11.58 21.64
C THR A 103 6.44 13.05 22.06
N LYS A 104 5.60 13.42 23.04
CA LYS A 104 5.67 14.75 23.68
C LYS A 104 6.96 14.93 24.47
N ALA A 105 7.37 13.91 25.21
CA ALA A 105 8.63 13.92 25.95
C ALA A 105 9.84 14.06 25.02
N TYR A 106 9.89 13.30 23.92
CA TYR A 106 11.00 13.37 22.97
C TYR A 106 11.10 14.73 22.26
N LYS A 107 9.95 15.29 21.82
CA LYS A 107 9.91 16.64 21.24
C LYS A 107 10.30 17.72 22.25
N GLY A 108 9.85 17.61 23.50
CA GLY A 108 10.22 18.53 24.57
C GLY A 108 11.72 18.49 24.89
N PHE A 109 12.32 17.29 24.92
CA PHE A 109 13.76 17.12 25.14
C PHE A 109 14.60 17.75 24.03
N TYR A 110 14.22 17.52 22.76
CA TYR A 110 14.89 18.15 21.63
C TYR A 110 14.78 19.69 21.67
N GLY A 111 13.59 20.21 22.01
CA GLY A 111 13.38 21.64 22.22
C GLY A 111 14.23 22.22 23.35
N ALA A 112 14.37 21.50 24.46
CA ALA A 112 15.19 21.89 25.60
C ALA A 112 16.69 21.95 25.23
N ILE A 113 17.21 20.94 24.51
CA ILE A 113 18.59 20.94 24.01
C ILE A 113 18.84 22.14 23.10
N ASN A 114 17.94 22.42 22.16
CA ASN A 114 18.10 23.54 21.24
C ASN A 114 18.07 24.89 21.98
N ASN A 115 17.25 25.03 23.03
CA ASN A 115 17.23 26.24 23.84
C ASN A 115 18.51 26.41 24.67
N ILE A 116 19.07 25.33 25.21
CA ILE A 116 20.37 25.36 25.90
C ILE A 116 21.47 25.78 24.92
N LEU A 117 21.47 25.22 23.70
CA LEU A 117 22.47 25.52 22.69
C LEU A 117 22.43 27.00 22.27
N ARG A 118 21.23 27.55 22.05
CA ARG A 118 21.04 28.98 21.77
C ARG A 118 21.42 29.87 22.94
N GLY A 119 21.15 29.44 24.17
CA GLY A 119 21.60 30.13 25.38
C GLY A 119 23.12 30.18 25.49
N ALA A 120 23.79 29.07 25.19
CA ALA A 120 25.25 28.99 25.18
C ALA A 120 25.87 29.89 24.09
N GLU A 121 25.29 29.93 22.89
CA GLU A 121 25.70 30.84 21.83
C GLU A 121 25.56 32.30 22.25
N GLY A 122 24.43 32.66 22.90
CA GLY A 122 24.22 34.01 23.43
C GLY A 122 25.24 34.40 24.50
N LEU A 123 25.58 33.49 25.43
CA LEU A 123 26.63 33.72 26.42
C LEU A 123 28.00 33.91 25.78
N PHE A 124 28.31 33.13 24.74
CA PHE A 124 29.56 33.25 24.01
C PHE A 124 29.68 34.61 23.29
N ILE A 125 28.62 35.04 22.59
CA ILE A 125 28.57 36.35 21.93
C ILE A 125 28.69 37.48 22.96
N TYR A 126 28.01 37.36 24.10
CA TYR A 126 28.10 38.34 25.19
C TYR A 126 29.51 38.42 25.76
N ALA A 127 30.16 37.27 26.00
CA ALA A 127 31.54 37.23 26.47
C ALA A 127 32.51 37.92 25.50
N VAL A 128 32.39 37.65 24.20
CA VAL A 128 33.23 38.28 23.16
C VAL A 128 32.98 39.79 23.09
N THR A 129 31.73 40.23 23.21
CA THR A 129 31.37 41.66 23.14
C THR A 129 31.75 42.42 24.42
N ALA A 130 31.77 41.75 25.57
CA ALA A 130 32.16 42.33 26.85
C ALA A 130 33.69 42.54 26.99
N LEU A 131 34.50 41.81 26.22
CA LEU A 131 35.97 41.91 26.26
C LEU A 131 36.51 43.35 26.12
N PRO A 132 36.09 44.17 25.12
CA PRO A 132 36.54 45.55 25.02
C PRO A 132 36.20 46.41 26.25
N TYR A 133 35.02 46.22 26.83
CA TYR A 133 34.60 46.95 28.03
C TYR A 133 35.40 46.55 29.27
N ILE A 134 35.65 45.25 29.45
CA ILE A 134 36.50 44.72 30.53
C ILE A 134 37.94 45.25 30.39
N PHE A 135 38.45 45.33 29.16
CA PHE A 135 39.79 45.86 28.90
C PHE A 135 39.91 47.35 29.27
N ILE A 136 38.90 48.17 28.94
CA ILE A 136 38.86 49.58 29.34
C ILE A 136 38.77 49.71 30.87
N LEU A 137 37.91 48.94 31.54
CA LEU A 137 37.80 48.94 32.99
C LEU A 137 39.10 48.51 33.67
N ALA A 138 39.79 47.51 33.14
CA ALA A 138 41.09 47.06 33.64
C ALA A 138 42.15 48.17 33.54
N ILE A 139 42.18 48.92 32.43
CA ILE A 139 43.09 50.07 32.25
C ILE A 139 42.77 51.18 33.26
N ILE A 140 41.49 51.53 33.44
CA ILE A 140 41.07 52.57 34.40
C ILE A 140 41.42 52.15 35.83
N SER A 141 41.18 50.89 36.20
CA SER A 141 41.56 50.34 37.50
C SER A 141 43.08 50.33 37.70
N LEU A 142 43.86 50.04 36.65
CA LEU A 142 45.32 50.07 36.71
C LEU A 142 45.83 51.51 36.92
N ILE A 143 45.28 52.48 36.18
CA ILE A 143 45.66 53.90 36.31
C ILE A 143 45.33 54.44 37.69
N SER A 144 44.12 54.18 38.20
CA SER A 144 43.72 54.60 39.55
C SER A 144 44.58 53.92 40.64
N TYR A 145 44.90 52.63 40.49
CA TYR A 145 45.83 51.93 41.38
C TYR A 145 47.24 52.52 41.35
N LEU A 146 47.78 52.84 40.17
CA LEU A 146 49.09 53.49 40.03
C LEU A 146 49.12 54.90 40.63
N ILE A 147 48.03 55.67 40.49
CA ILE A 147 47.89 56.98 41.14
C ILE A 147 47.84 56.81 42.67
N LEU A 148 47.09 55.85 43.20
CA LEU A 148 47.05 55.56 44.64
C LEU A 148 48.41 55.11 45.19
N LEU A 149 49.19 54.35 44.42
CA LEU A 149 50.57 53.99 44.78
C LEU A 149 51.52 55.19 44.74
N LYS A 150 51.34 56.11 43.79
CA LYS A 150 52.15 57.33 43.64
C LYS A 150 51.79 58.42 44.67
N VAL A 151 50.55 58.41 45.16
CA VAL A 151 50.03 59.31 46.20
C VAL A 151 50.16 58.70 47.60
N ARG A 152 50.91 57.59 47.78
CA ARG A 152 51.38 57.21 49.13
C ARG A 152 52.24 58.36 49.68
N PRO A 153 51.77 59.11 50.70
CA PRO A 153 52.58 60.17 51.27
C PRO A 153 53.84 59.54 51.88
N LYS A 154 54.99 60.10 51.50
CA LYS A 154 56.28 59.93 52.18
C LYS A 154 55.99 60.05 53.69
N LYS A 155 56.16 58.97 54.46
CA LYS A 155 56.08 59.05 55.92
C LYS A 155 57.05 60.13 56.37
N ILE A 156 56.51 61.23 56.88
CA ILE A 156 57.26 62.26 57.59
C ILE A 156 57.85 61.57 58.82
N LYS A 157 59.18 61.62 58.94
CA LYS A 157 59.90 61.43 60.20
C LYS A 157 60.82 62.62 60.35
#